data_AF-A0A815RBP2-F1
#
_entry.id   AF-A0A815RBP2-F1
#
_cell.length_a   1.000
_cell.length_b   1.000
_cell.length_c   1.000
_cell.angle_alpha   90.00
_cell.angle_beta   90.00
_cell.angle_gamma   90.00
#
_symmetry.space_group_name_H-M   'P 1'
#
loop_
_entity.id
_entity.type
_entity.pdbx_description
1 polymer ?
#
loop_
_entity_poly.entity_id
_entity_poly.type
_entity_poly.pdbx_seq_one_letter_code
_entity_poly.pdbx_strand_id
1 'polypeptide(L)'
;MDTQLNLIFDKDIHLSHSVFIHFLRIIPIDEYIPRIPKPSPSRSTTLQTISEATNSIRIYWSHPFHLTFIETLDKIYYLTVTQPIHNYSTIVKRIDSSFRCRSINELVNETFSQLHVLRRMKSYHLICQQNSPTLQCFHDDIHLCLCYDH
;
A
#
# COMPACT_ATOMS: atom_id res chain seq x y z
N MET A 1 6.61 14.59 -16.98
CA MET A 1 7.42 15.07 -15.84
C MET A 1 7.42 13.96 -14.81
N ASP A 2 8.58 13.65 -14.24
CA ASP A 2 8.71 12.54 -13.30
C ASP A 2 8.43 13.02 -11.87
N THR A 3 7.75 12.19 -11.09
CA THR A 3 7.62 12.36 -9.64
C THR A 3 8.80 11.72 -8.94
N GLN A 4 9.51 12.50 -8.13
CA GLN A 4 10.53 12.00 -7.22
C GLN A 4 9.87 11.50 -5.92
N LEU A 5 9.99 10.21 -5.62
CA LEU A 5 9.56 9.62 -4.36
C LEU A 5 10.78 9.36 -3.47
N ASN A 6 10.83 10.02 -2.32
CA ASN A 6 11.83 9.83 -1.28
C ASN A 6 11.18 9.17 -0.06
N LEU A 7 11.48 7.90 0.17
CA LEU A 7 11.01 7.13 1.32
C LEU A 7 12.14 7.04 2.34
N ILE A 8 11.89 7.45 3.58
CA ILE A 8 12.85 7.47 4.67
C ILE A 8 12.31 6.56 5.75
N PHE A 9 13.08 5.55 6.14
CA PHE A 9 12.66 4.52 7.09
C PHE A 9 13.24 4.81 8.47
N ASP A 10 12.40 4.65 9.49
CA ASP A 10 12.85 4.70 10.86
C ASP A 10 13.78 3.52 11.19
N LYS A 11 14.57 3.67 12.25
CA LYS A 11 15.67 2.75 12.59
C LYS A 11 15.18 1.35 12.99
N ASP A 12 13.94 1.23 13.42
CA ASP A 12 13.27 -0.02 13.79
C ASP A 12 12.78 -0.83 12.59
N ILE A 13 12.76 -0.23 11.39
CA ILE A 13 12.37 -0.92 10.16
C ILE A 13 13.61 -1.57 9.54
N HIS A 14 13.64 -2.89 9.63
CA HIS A 14 14.61 -3.71 8.92
C HIS A 14 14.05 -4.10 7.54
N LEU A 15 14.55 -3.47 6.49
CA LEU A 15 14.24 -3.85 5.12
C LEU A 15 15.25 -4.85 4.60
N SER A 16 14.78 -5.80 3.79
CA SER A 16 15.67 -6.66 3.00
C SER A 16 16.52 -5.80 2.04
N HIS A 17 17.63 -6.33 1.53
CA HIS A 17 18.52 -5.63 0.60
C HIS A 17 17.81 -5.15 -0.68
N SER A 18 16.66 -5.74 -1.00
CA SER A 18 15.82 -5.31 -2.11
C SER A 18 14.35 -5.38 -1.71
N VAL A 19 13.57 -4.47 -2.29
CA VAL A 19 12.13 -4.38 -2.08
C VAL A 19 11.43 -4.14 -3.40
N PHE A 20 10.20 -4.62 -3.51
CA PHE A 20 9.30 -4.26 -4.58
C PHE A 20 8.49 -3.03 -4.19
N ILE A 21 8.27 -2.15 -5.15
CA ILE A 21 7.51 -0.92 -4.95
C ILE A 21 6.41 -0.90 -5.99
N HIS A 22 5.17 -0.94 -5.49
CA HIS A 22 3.99 -1.08 -6.30
C HIS A 22 3.28 0.27 -6.39
N PHE A 23 3.17 0.78 -7.61
CA PHE A 23 2.45 2.02 -7.92
C PHE A 23 1.07 1.67 -8.45
N LEU A 24 0.04 2.10 -7.73
CA LEU A 24 -1.35 1.82 -8.10
C LEU A 24 -2.03 3.11 -8.55
N ARG A 25 -2.59 3.05 -9.75
CA ARG A 25 -3.46 4.07 -10.29
C ARG A 25 -4.90 3.61 -10.16
N ILE A 26 -5.60 4.19 -9.20
CA ILE A 26 -7.05 4.13 -9.07
C ILE A 26 -7.64 5.26 -9.91
N ILE A 27 -8.75 5.04 -10.62
CA ILE A 27 -9.44 6.12 -11.32
C ILE A 27 -10.68 6.48 -10.50
N PRO A 28 -10.83 7.74 -10.06
CA PRO A 28 -11.97 8.18 -9.28
C PRO A 28 -13.29 7.86 -9.97
N ILE A 29 -14.33 7.58 -9.19
CA ILE A 29 -15.67 7.26 -9.69
C ILE A 29 -16.26 8.47 -10.44
N ASP A 30 -15.84 9.69 -10.07
CA ASP A 30 -16.39 10.96 -10.55
C ASP A 30 -15.90 11.37 -11.95
N GLU A 31 -14.88 10.69 -12.50
CA GLU A 31 -14.43 10.87 -13.89
C GLU A 31 -15.22 10.00 -14.89
N TYR A 32 -16.34 9.41 -14.47
CA TYR A 32 -17.21 8.63 -15.34
C TYR A 32 -17.85 9.53 -16.41
N ILE A 33 -17.28 9.49 -17.61
CA ILE A 33 -17.93 10.01 -18.82
C ILE A 33 -18.85 8.91 -19.36
N PRO A 34 -20.17 9.15 -19.43
CA PRO A 34 -21.08 8.20 -20.07
C PRO A 34 -20.59 7.91 -21.49
N ARG A 35 -20.43 6.61 -21.83
CA ARG A 35 -19.96 6.06 -23.13
C ARG A 35 -18.45 5.78 -23.28
N ILE A 36 -17.61 6.07 -22.28
CA ILE A 36 -16.23 5.59 -22.24
C ILE A 36 -16.13 4.42 -21.24
N PRO A 37 -15.55 3.26 -21.60
CA PRO A 37 -15.31 2.19 -20.65
C PRO A 37 -14.52 2.73 -19.46
N LYS A 38 -15.04 2.55 -18.24
CA LYS A 38 -14.33 2.96 -17.02
C LYS A 38 -12.96 2.30 -17.04
N PRO A 39 -11.85 3.07 -17.07
CA PRO A 39 -10.55 2.43 -17.17
C PRO A 39 -10.29 1.67 -15.87
N SER A 40 -9.77 0.45 -16.01
CA SER A 40 -9.53 -0.42 -14.86
C SER A 40 -8.39 0.12 -14.00
N PRO A 41 -8.42 -0.09 -12.68
CA PRO A 41 -7.25 0.15 -11.84
C PRO A 41 -6.04 -0.55 -12.43
N SER A 42 -4.89 0.12 -12.43
CA SER A 42 -3.64 -0.44 -12.93
C SER A 42 -2.57 -0.44 -11.85
N ARG A 43 -1.71 -1.46 -11.90
CA ARG A 43 -0.57 -1.64 -11.00
C ARG A 43 0.70 -1.75 -11.82
N SER A 44 1.68 -0.94 -11.47
CA SER A 44 3.05 -1.07 -11.94
C SER A 44 3.94 -1.47 -10.77
N THR A 45 5.03 -2.18 -11.03
CA THR A 45 5.92 -2.66 -9.97
C THR A 45 7.36 -2.48 -10.42
N THR A 46 8.18 -1.96 -9.53
CA THR A 46 9.63 -1.86 -9.74
C THR A 46 10.36 -2.53 -8.58
N LEU A 47 11.53 -3.08 -8.87
CA LEU A 47 12.44 -3.61 -7.87
C LEU A 47 13.45 -2.52 -7.52
N GLN A 48 13.65 -2.25 -6.24
CA GLN A 48 14.66 -1.32 -5.77
C GLN A 48 15.62 -2.00 -4.81
N THR A 49 16.91 -1.75 -5.01
CA THR A 49 17.97 -2.15 -4.09
C THR A 49 18.16 -1.05 -3.06
N ILE A 50 18.26 -1.43 -1.79
CA ILE A 50 18.43 -0.50 -0.68
C ILE A 50 19.90 -0.51 -0.29
N SER A 51 20.52 0.68 -0.26
CA SER A 51 21.84 0.83 0.34
C SER A 51 21.68 0.83 1.85
N GLU A 52 22.39 -0.08 2.53
CA GLU A 52 22.43 -0.16 4.01
C GLU A 52 22.83 1.17 4.66
N ALA A 53 23.55 2.04 3.94
CA ALA A 53 24.06 3.29 4.49
C ALA A 53 22.99 4.38 4.69
N THR A 54 21.84 4.33 4.00
CA THR A 54 20.96 5.50 3.90
C THR A 54 19.55 5.34 4.49
N ASN A 55 19.14 4.14 4.91
CA ASN A 55 17.76 3.83 5.38
C ASN A 55 16.69 4.57 4.57
N SER A 56 16.89 4.67 3.27
CA SER A 56 16.02 5.46 2.40
C SER A 56 16.10 4.98 0.97
N ILE A 57 14.99 5.19 0.26
CA ILE A 57 14.83 4.84 -1.14
C ILE A 57 14.44 6.11 -1.89
N ARG A 58 15.16 6.38 -2.99
CA ARG A 58 14.84 7.46 -3.92
C ARG A 58 14.48 6.88 -5.29
N ILE A 59 13.33 7.26 -5.82
CA ILE A 59 12.81 6.77 -7.10
C ILE A 59 12.30 7.95 -7.90
N TYR A 60 12.53 7.90 -9.21
CA TYR A 60 11.87 8.79 -10.17
C TYR A 60 10.84 7.96 -10.93
N TRP A 61 9.58 8.40 -10.92
CA TRP A 61 8.47 7.66 -11.50
C TRP A 61 7.65 8.56 -12.43
N SER A 62 7.52 8.14 -13.70
CA SER A 62 6.94 8.97 -14.76
C SER A 62 5.43 8.83 -14.94
N HIS A 63 4.81 7.83 -14.32
CA HIS A 63 3.38 7.53 -14.52
C HIS A 63 2.54 7.98 -13.32
N PRO A 64 1.33 8.50 -13.53
CA PRO A 64 0.47 8.94 -12.42
C PRO A 64 0.06 7.76 -11.54
N PHE A 65 0.06 7.97 -10.22
CA PHE A 65 -0.34 7.01 -9.21
C PHE A 65 -1.01 7.70 -8.02
N HIS A 66 -1.87 6.94 -7.33
CA HIS A 66 -2.64 7.40 -6.17
C HIS A 66 -2.21 6.68 -4.89
N LEU A 67 -1.79 5.42 -5.03
CA LEU A 67 -1.32 4.60 -3.93
C LEU A 67 0.07 4.05 -4.23
N THR A 68 0.86 3.91 -3.18
CA THR A 68 2.12 3.17 -3.24
C THR A 68 2.29 2.32 -2.01
N PHE A 69 2.73 1.08 -2.20
CA PHE A 69 3.16 0.22 -1.11
C PHE A 69 4.49 -0.45 -1.45
N ILE A 70 5.24 -0.76 -0.40
CA ILE A 70 6.47 -1.54 -0.46
C ILE A 70 6.13 -2.98 -0.07
N GLU A 71 6.71 -3.93 -0.79
CA GLU A 71 6.73 -5.35 -0.46
C GLU A 71 8.18 -5.79 -0.25
N THR A 72 8.51 -6.31 0.93
CA THR A 72 9.80 -6.94 1.21
C THR A 72 9.85 -8.36 0.66
N LEU A 73 11.05 -8.95 0.57
CA LEU A 73 11.21 -10.35 0.17
C LEU A 73 10.48 -11.32 1.10
N ASP A 74 10.37 -10.95 2.38
CA ASP A 74 9.66 -11.70 3.43
C ASP A 74 8.14 -11.45 3.43
N LYS A 75 7.59 -10.86 2.37
CA LYS A 75 6.16 -10.54 2.22
C LYS A 75 5.63 -9.62 3.34
N ILE A 76 6.47 -8.71 3.82
CA ILE A 76 6.05 -7.62 4.70
C ILE A 76 5.66 -6.44 3.83
N TYR A 77 4.49 -5.87 4.09
CA TYR A 77 3.95 -4.76 3.31
C TYR A 77 3.94 -3.48 4.11
N TYR A 78 4.33 -2.37 3.50
CA TYR A 78 4.24 -1.03 4.08
C TYR A 78 3.43 -0.13 3.15
N LEU A 79 2.39 0.51 3.69
CA LEU A 79 1.67 1.56 2.99
C LEU A 79 2.49 2.84 3.03
N THR A 80 2.84 3.42 1.89
CA THR A 80 3.74 4.58 1.88
C THR A 80 3.05 5.85 1.45
N VAL A 81 2.33 5.81 0.34
CA VAL A 81 1.66 6.99 -0.22
C VAL A 81 0.19 6.69 -0.42
N THR A 82 -0.65 7.58 0.09
CA THR A 82 -2.08 7.67 -0.20
C THR A 82 -2.35 9.11 -0.60
N GLN A 83 -2.64 9.36 -1.87
CA GLN A 83 -2.96 10.71 -2.35
C GLN A 83 -4.17 10.68 -3.27
N PRO A 84 -5.15 11.58 -3.06
CA PRO A 84 -6.34 11.65 -3.90
C PRO A 84 -6.04 12.23 -5.30
N ILE A 85 -4.99 13.05 -5.44
CA ILE A 85 -4.64 13.74 -6.68
C ILE A 85 -3.13 13.67 -6.91
N HIS A 86 -2.73 13.36 -8.14
CA HIS A 86 -1.34 13.35 -8.57
C HIS A 86 -0.85 14.76 -8.90
N ASN A 87 -0.43 15.53 -7.88
CA ASN A 87 -0.03 16.94 -8.04
C ASN A 87 1.43 17.24 -7.70
N TYR A 88 2.21 16.26 -7.25
CA TYR A 88 3.55 16.51 -6.71
C TYR A 88 4.67 16.05 -7.64
N SER A 89 5.60 16.95 -7.92
CA SER A 89 6.89 16.63 -8.54
C SER A 89 7.83 15.93 -7.56
N THR A 90 7.67 16.15 -6.24
CA THR A 90 8.46 15.48 -5.19
C THR A 90 7.56 15.08 -4.02
N ILE A 91 7.66 13.83 -3.57
CA ILE A 91 6.98 13.29 -2.40
C ILE A 91 8.06 12.80 -1.42
N VAL A 92 8.01 13.29 -0.18
CA VAL A 92 8.89 12.82 0.91
C VAL A 92 8.01 12.16 1.96
N LYS A 93 8.29 10.88 2.26
CA LYS A 93 7.54 10.12 3.26
C LYS A 93 8.49 9.52 4.27
N ARG A 94 8.22 9.78 5.56
CA ARG A 94 8.82 9.04 6.67
C ARG A 94 7.93 7.84 7.00
N ILE A 95 8.54 6.68 7.13
CA ILE A 95 7.87 5.40 7.33
C ILE A 95 8.39 4.84 8.66
N ASP A 96 7.47 4.67 9.59
CA ASP A 96 7.64 3.96 10.86
C ASP A 96 6.81 2.67 10.87
N SER A 97 6.90 1.91 11.96
CA SER A 97 6.20 0.62 12.11
C SER A 97 4.67 0.71 12.03
N SER A 98 4.04 1.87 12.22
CA SER A 98 2.59 2.05 12.05
C SER A 98 2.12 1.96 10.60
N PHE A 99 3.02 2.13 9.64
CA PHE A 99 2.73 2.00 8.21
C PHE A 99 2.75 0.54 7.72
N ARG A 100 3.18 -0.41 8.58
CA ARG A 100 3.15 -1.83 8.26
C ARG A 100 1.71 -2.31 8.12
N CYS A 101 1.37 -2.86 6.96
CA CYS A 101 0.11 -3.56 6.76
C CYS A 101 0.21 -4.92 7.44
N ARG A 102 -0.63 -5.16 8.44
CA ARG A 102 -0.62 -6.42 9.19
C ARG A 102 -1.20 -7.56 8.34
N SER A 103 -0.72 -8.77 8.55
CA SER A 103 -1.39 -9.96 8.01
C SER A 103 -2.76 -10.11 8.67
N ILE A 104 -3.75 -10.57 7.91
CA ILE A 104 -5.08 -10.88 8.44
C ILE A 104 -5.01 -11.86 9.61
N ASN A 105 -4.04 -12.78 9.60
CA ASN A 105 -3.81 -13.75 10.67
C ASN A 105 -3.35 -13.10 11.98
N GLU A 106 -2.82 -11.88 11.94
CA GLU A 106 -2.46 -11.10 13.14
C GLU A 106 -3.69 -10.35 13.72
N LEU A 107 -4.80 -10.29 12.98
CA LEU A 107 -5.96 -9.46 13.30
C LEU A 107 -7.20 -10.27 13.71
N VAL A 108 -7.25 -11.54 13.34
CA VAL A 108 -8.43 -12.40 13.54
C VAL A 108 -8.03 -13.78 14.05
N ASN A 109 -9.00 -14.48 14.64
CA ASN A 109 -8.81 -15.85 15.07
C ASN A 109 -8.57 -16.78 13.88
N GLU A 110 -7.85 -17.87 14.12
CA GLU A 110 -7.52 -18.87 13.09
C GLU A 110 -8.75 -19.41 12.36
N THR A 111 -9.86 -19.62 13.08
CA THR A 111 -11.13 -20.09 12.49
C THR A 111 -11.68 -19.14 11.43
N PHE A 112 -11.48 -17.83 11.59
CA PHE A 112 -11.88 -16.84 10.59
C PHE A 112 -10.94 -16.89 9.38
N SER A 113 -9.64 -17.00 9.60
CA SER A 113 -8.64 -17.09 8.53
C SER A 113 -8.86 -18.31 7.62
N GLN A 114 -9.40 -19.40 8.16
CA GLN A 114 -9.73 -20.62 7.42
C GLN A 114 -11.06 -20.54 6.64
N LEU A 115 -11.85 -19.47 6.80
CA LEU A 115 -13.07 -19.29 6.01
C LEU A 115 -12.73 -19.10 4.53
N HIS A 116 -13.67 -19.52 3.67
CA HIS A 116 -13.59 -19.26 2.23
C HIS A 116 -13.42 -17.75 1.95
N VAL A 117 -12.57 -17.40 0.99
CA VAL A 117 -12.17 -16.01 0.68
C VAL A 117 -13.37 -15.05 0.56
N LEU A 118 -14.44 -15.46 -0.12
CA LEU A 118 -15.66 -14.65 -0.28
C LEU A 118 -16.36 -14.32 1.05
N ARG A 119 -16.26 -15.21 2.06
CA ARG A 119 -16.81 -14.95 3.39
C ARG A 119 -15.92 -13.98 4.17
N ARG A 120 -14.59 -14.16 4.09
CA ARG A 120 -13.63 -13.25 4.71
C ARG A 120 -13.81 -11.83 4.17
N MET A 121 -13.84 -11.67 2.85
CA MET A 121 -14.00 -10.39 2.16
C MET A 121 -15.24 -9.61 2.61
N LYS A 122 -16.36 -10.30 2.87
CA LYS A 122 -17.59 -9.66 3.38
C LYS A 122 -17.39 -8.96 4.73
N SER A 123 -16.44 -9.44 5.54
CA SER A 123 -16.19 -8.94 6.89
C SER A 123 -14.97 -8.02 7.00
N TYR A 124 -14.26 -7.73 5.89
CA TYR A 124 -13.07 -6.87 5.91
C TYR A 124 -13.34 -5.46 6.45
N HIS A 125 -14.52 -4.92 6.19
CA HIS A 125 -14.93 -3.64 6.76
C HIS A 125 -14.99 -3.67 8.30
N LEU A 126 -15.43 -4.79 8.90
CA LEU A 126 -15.48 -4.97 10.36
C LEU A 126 -14.08 -5.02 10.96
N ILE A 127 -13.12 -5.67 10.28
CA ILE A 127 -11.72 -5.72 10.72
C ILE A 127 -11.15 -4.31 10.84
N CYS A 128 -11.40 -3.46 9.84
CA CYS A 128 -11.00 -2.05 9.92
C CYS A 128 -11.69 -1.31 11.07
N GLN A 129 -13.01 -1.46 11.23
CA GLN A 129 -13.75 -0.78 12.30
C GLN A 129 -13.28 -1.16 13.70
N GLN A 130 -12.94 -2.44 13.93
CA GLN A 130 -12.50 -2.94 15.23
C GLN A 130 -11.07 -2.52 15.59
N ASN A 131 -10.24 -2.20 14.60
CA ASN A 131 -8.83 -1.84 14.80
C ASN A 131 -8.53 -0.36 14.49
N SER A 132 -9.55 0.42 14.11
CA SER A 132 -9.46 1.87 13.95
C SER A 132 -9.20 2.54 15.31
N PRO A 133 -8.38 3.60 15.36
CA PRO A 133 -7.70 4.27 14.24
C PRO A 133 -6.30 3.71 13.94
N THR A 134 -5.87 2.67 14.64
CA THR A 134 -4.47 2.22 14.62
C THR A 134 -4.09 1.43 13.36
N LEU A 135 -5.07 0.80 12.70
CA LEU A 135 -4.85 -0.01 11.51
C LEU A 135 -5.14 0.80 10.25
N GLN A 136 -4.10 1.18 9.51
CA GLN A 136 -4.24 1.86 8.22
C GLN A 136 -4.46 0.88 7.05
N CYS A 137 -3.89 -0.32 7.16
CA CYS A 137 -3.98 -1.34 6.13
C CYS A 137 -3.71 -2.74 6.69
N PHE A 138 -4.18 -3.75 5.97
CA PHE A 138 -3.87 -5.15 6.22
C PHE A 138 -3.86 -5.94 4.92
N HIS A 139 -3.39 -7.18 4.95
CA HIS A 139 -3.38 -8.04 3.78
C HIS A 139 -3.75 -9.49 4.11
N ASP A 140 -4.29 -10.20 3.12
CA ASP A 140 -4.34 -11.66 3.11
C ASP A 140 -3.45 -12.21 1.96
N ASP A 141 -3.65 -13.47 1.59
CA ASP A 141 -2.85 -14.12 0.53
C ASP A 141 -3.08 -13.54 -0.88
N ILE A 142 -4.17 -12.77 -1.06
CA ILE A 142 -4.67 -12.34 -2.37
C ILE A 142 -4.84 -10.82 -2.45
N HIS A 143 -5.19 -10.17 -1.34
CA HIS A 143 -5.64 -8.79 -1.27
C HIS A 143 -4.81 -7.97 -0.29
N LEU A 144 -4.55 -6.72 -0.68
CA LEU A 144 -4.11 -5.65 0.21
C LEU A 144 -5.30 -4.71 0.43
N CYS A 145 -5.70 -4.53 1.67
CA CYS A 145 -6.85 -3.73 2.07
C CYS A 145 -6.40 -2.45 2.78
N LEU A 146 -7.07 -1.34 2.45
CA LEU A 146 -6.90 -0.06 3.11
C LEU A 146 -8.08 0.18 4.04
N CYS A 147 -7.77 0.64 5.26
CA CYS A 147 -8.75 1.08 6.24
C CYS A 147 -8.77 2.61 6.21
N TYR A 148 -9.90 3.17 5.79
CA TYR A 148 -10.15 4.61 5.81
C TYR A 148 -11.04 4.92 7.01
N ASP A 149 -10.70 5.96 7.76
CA ASP A 149 -11.65 6.58 8.68
C ASP A 149 -12.67 7.35 7.82
N HIS A 150 -13.95 6.98 7.96
CA HIS A 150 -15.08 7.70 7.34
C HIS A 150 -15.44 8.95 8.14
#